data_AF-U7QKG9-F1
#
_entry.id   AF-U7QKG9-F1
#
_cell.length_a   1.000
_cell.length_b   1.000
_cell.length_c   1.000
_cell.angle_alpha   90.00
_cell.angle_beta   90.00
_cell.angle_gamma   90.00
#
_symmetry.space_group_name_H-M   'P 1'
#
loop_
_entity.id
_entity.type
_entity.pdbx_description
1 polymer ?
#
loop_
_entity_poly.entity_id
_entity_poly.type
_entity_poly.pdbx_seq_one_letter_code
_entity_poly.pdbx_strand_id
1 'polypeptide(L)'
;MVRQLSFTSETSSINFLKSPSKSDKRDSRYLYRAVAFILLITGLMGVSVYRLVGLQLIEGKQNRIRAEENRIRLLPIPSNRGRIYDRNNQPLADNHLTRAVYLWPKEQTPEEWKQTASQLSKVLDVPTEEIIAKLEKVNYNSAAPVRITRSVTPEAFVWIGENALELPGVEIRSDSNRYYPHGSLASHVLGYIGEATLEDLQANPEYPMGMIVGQLGLEAGANDQLAGVWGARLVEVNAQNEELRLLGEKPSIGGKGIKLTLDIALQKAAEQGLGNRRGAAVALNVKTGEVLAMASSPRFNPNTFTKPISSEEWQRLQGLENPFLNRTLQGYPPGSTFKIVSSAAGMGSGKFSPGSMIGTSASITVGGITFHEHSGSYGVIGFRDALAFSSNTFFYRLGMAVGAEEIAKWAGRFGIGNTDLKLLKLGEGSTGFVPTPDNKEEIFGEPWYLGDTITMSIGQGAVLATPLELAVMVATASNGGNRVKPHLLAEMTNTPETKPVPTGLDPQAINTIKEGLVSVVQYGTGQGMNDGTIPLTGGKTGTSEVLWQQSHSLFVGFGPAKNPEIAIAVVIENGGYGSVAAAPVAKQMFQTYFSRKNQKK
;
A
#
# COMPACT_ATOMS: atom_id res chain seq x y z
N MET A 1 0.44 71.46 -27.75
CA MET A 1 0.52 71.81 -29.19
C MET A 1 -0.87 71.64 -29.76
N VAL A 2 -1.63 72.74 -29.79
CA VAL A 2 -3.05 72.76 -30.18
C VAL A 2 -3.12 73.04 -31.68
N ARG A 3 -3.76 72.16 -32.46
CA ARG A 3 -4.16 72.44 -33.85
C ARG A 3 -5.68 72.46 -33.92
N GLN A 4 -6.24 73.68 -33.90
CA GLN A 4 -7.61 73.95 -34.34
C GLN A 4 -7.66 73.77 -35.86
N LEU A 5 -8.65 73.03 -36.35
CA LEU A 5 -9.04 73.01 -37.75
C LEU A 5 -10.46 73.56 -37.84
N SER A 6 -10.55 74.79 -38.33
CA SER A 6 -11.77 75.49 -38.72
C SER A 6 -12.25 74.98 -40.08
N PHE A 7 -13.52 74.60 -40.18
CA PHE A 7 -14.18 74.35 -41.46
C PHE A 7 -14.91 75.62 -41.91
N THR A 8 -14.48 76.17 -43.05
CA THR A 8 -15.12 77.24 -43.79
C THR A 8 -16.30 76.70 -44.60
N SER A 9 -17.49 77.30 -44.45
CA SER A 9 -18.67 77.01 -45.26
C SER A 9 -18.65 77.85 -46.54
N GLU A 10 -18.36 77.24 -47.69
CA GLU A 10 -18.67 77.82 -48.99
C GLU A 10 -20.09 77.42 -49.41
N THR A 11 -21.00 78.38 -49.34
CA THR A 11 -22.34 78.29 -49.93
C THR A 11 -22.26 78.63 -51.41
N SER A 12 -22.29 77.63 -52.30
CA SER A 12 -22.57 77.85 -53.72
C SER A 12 -24.07 77.77 -53.97
N SER A 13 -24.69 78.90 -54.27
CA SER A 13 -26.07 79.05 -54.73
C SER A 13 -26.30 78.33 -56.06
N ILE A 14 -27.16 77.31 -56.07
CA ILE A 14 -27.62 76.64 -57.29
C ILE A 14 -28.88 77.36 -57.79
N ASN A 15 -28.74 78.07 -58.92
CA ASN A 15 -29.86 78.66 -59.64
C ASN A 15 -30.74 77.57 -60.26
N PHE A 16 -31.95 77.44 -59.74
CA PHE A 16 -33.07 76.81 -60.44
C PHE A 16 -33.60 77.76 -61.51
N LEU A 17 -33.69 77.31 -62.76
CA LEU A 17 -34.80 77.58 -63.71
C LEU A 17 -34.45 77.02 -65.10
N LYS A 18 -34.89 75.79 -65.36
CA LYS A 18 -35.25 75.33 -66.72
C LYS A 18 -36.51 74.47 -66.62
N SER A 19 -37.42 74.71 -67.56
CA SER A 19 -38.84 74.37 -67.52
C SER A 19 -39.15 72.86 -67.50
N PRO A 20 -40.36 72.45 -67.05
CA PRO A 20 -40.67 71.05 -66.81
C PRO A 20 -41.03 70.35 -68.13
N SER A 21 -40.21 69.38 -68.53
CA SER A 21 -40.61 68.42 -69.57
C SER A 21 -41.33 67.24 -68.91
N LYS A 22 -42.49 66.89 -69.46
CA LYS A 22 -43.37 65.81 -69.02
C LYS A 22 -42.64 64.44 -69.02
N SER A 23 -42.16 63.98 -67.87
CA SER A 23 -41.92 62.54 -67.61
C SER A 23 -42.02 62.14 -66.13
N ASP A 24 -42.77 62.88 -65.33
CA ASP A 24 -42.61 62.90 -63.86
C ASP A 24 -43.41 61.82 -63.07
N LYS A 25 -43.74 60.68 -63.70
CA LYS A 25 -44.35 59.52 -63.00
C LYS A 25 -43.48 58.26 -62.98
N ARG A 26 -42.30 58.30 -63.60
CA ARG A 26 -41.31 57.21 -63.56
C ARG A 26 -40.20 57.45 -62.52
N ASP A 27 -39.81 58.69 -62.27
CA ASP A 27 -38.68 59.00 -61.36
C ASP A 27 -38.99 58.89 -59.86
N SER A 28 -40.21 59.22 -59.41
CA SER A 28 -40.54 59.07 -57.97
C SER A 28 -40.48 57.62 -57.50
N ARG A 29 -40.83 56.64 -58.37
CA ARG A 29 -40.76 55.21 -58.04
C ARG A 29 -39.32 54.72 -57.83
N TYR A 30 -38.35 55.27 -58.55
CA TYR A 30 -36.93 54.97 -58.32
C TYR A 30 -36.41 55.64 -57.05
N LEU A 31 -36.87 56.87 -56.76
CA LEU A 31 -36.54 57.57 -55.51
C LEU A 31 -37.10 56.86 -54.27
N TYR A 32 -38.37 56.43 -54.29
CA TYR A 32 -38.98 55.66 -53.20
C TYR A 32 -38.31 54.29 -53.02
N ARG A 33 -37.91 53.63 -54.13
CA ARG A 33 -37.13 52.38 -54.06
C ARG A 33 -35.74 52.61 -53.48
N ALA A 34 -35.06 53.69 -53.86
CA ALA A 34 -33.75 54.03 -53.31
C ALA A 34 -33.83 54.38 -51.81
N VAL A 35 -34.83 55.16 -51.39
CA VAL A 35 -35.07 55.49 -49.97
C VAL A 35 -35.45 54.24 -49.16
N ALA A 36 -36.31 53.38 -49.69
CA ALA A 36 -36.65 52.11 -49.04
C ALA A 36 -35.41 51.19 -48.91
N PHE A 37 -34.54 51.18 -49.92
CA PHE A 37 -33.30 50.40 -49.91
C PHE A 37 -32.29 50.96 -48.91
N ILE A 38 -32.16 52.29 -48.82
CA ILE A 38 -31.32 52.96 -47.82
C ILE A 38 -31.84 52.65 -46.41
N LEU A 39 -33.15 52.79 -46.16
CA LEU A 39 -33.75 52.47 -44.86
C LEU A 39 -33.58 50.99 -44.48
N LEU A 40 -33.68 50.09 -45.44
CA LEU A 40 -33.42 48.66 -45.24
C LEU A 40 -31.95 48.43 -44.83
N ILE A 41 -31.00 49.02 -45.55
CA ILE A 41 -29.56 48.91 -45.23
C ILE A 41 -29.25 49.54 -43.88
N THR A 42 -29.80 50.73 -43.59
CA THR A 42 -29.62 51.41 -42.30
C THR A 42 -30.23 50.61 -41.16
N GLY A 43 -31.40 49.99 -41.37
CA GLY A 43 -32.01 49.09 -40.41
C GLY A 43 -31.14 47.86 -40.13
N LEU A 44 -30.64 47.20 -41.17
CA LEU A 44 -29.74 46.05 -41.05
C LEU A 44 -28.43 46.42 -40.32
N MET A 45 -27.80 47.54 -40.69
CA MET A 45 -26.62 48.08 -40.01
C MET A 45 -26.92 48.43 -38.55
N GLY A 46 -28.07 49.04 -38.27
CA GLY A 46 -28.53 49.39 -36.93
C GLY A 46 -28.66 48.17 -36.02
N VAL A 47 -29.20 47.05 -36.53
CA VAL A 47 -29.28 45.78 -35.79
C VAL A 47 -27.89 45.23 -35.48
N SER A 48 -26.95 45.28 -36.44
CA SER A 48 -25.56 44.85 -36.20
C SER A 48 -24.84 45.71 -35.15
N VAL A 49 -25.01 47.04 -35.20
CA VAL A 49 -24.44 47.97 -34.21
C VAL A 49 -25.06 47.73 -32.83
N TYR A 50 -26.38 47.56 -32.75
CA TYR A 50 -27.06 47.23 -31.50
C TYR A 50 -26.52 45.92 -30.90
N ARG A 51 -26.34 44.88 -31.73
CA ARG A 51 -25.76 43.61 -31.27
C ARG A 51 -24.32 43.76 -30.80
N LEU A 52 -23.51 44.56 -31.51
CA LEU A 52 -22.12 44.84 -31.13
C LEU A 52 -22.04 45.57 -29.79
N VAL A 53 -22.90 46.58 -29.58
CA VAL A 53 -23.03 47.30 -28.31
C VAL A 53 -23.44 46.34 -27.18
N GLY A 54 -24.37 45.43 -27.45
CA GLY A 54 -24.73 44.37 -26.50
C GLY A 54 -23.53 43.51 -26.11
N LEU A 55 -22.77 43.01 -27.09
CA LEU A 55 -21.63 42.13 -26.86
C LEU A 55 -20.43 42.84 -26.18
N GLN A 56 -20.16 44.11 -26.51
CA GLN A 56 -19.00 44.84 -26.02
C GLN A 56 -19.25 45.70 -24.77
N LEU A 57 -20.42 46.31 -24.63
CA LEU A 57 -20.71 47.21 -23.49
C LEU A 57 -21.53 46.52 -22.40
N ILE A 58 -22.54 45.73 -22.78
CA ILE A 58 -23.40 45.05 -21.80
C ILE A 58 -22.72 43.77 -21.31
N GLU A 59 -22.33 42.88 -22.23
CA GLU A 59 -21.67 41.61 -21.91
C GLU A 59 -20.14 41.71 -21.87
N GLY A 60 -19.56 42.87 -22.19
CA GLY A 60 -18.10 43.02 -22.37
C GLY A 60 -17.27 42.61 -21.18
N LYS A 61 -17.69 42.97 -19.96
CA LYS A 61 -16.99 42.56 -18.73
C LYS A 61 -17.00 41.03 -18.58
N GLN A 62 -18.13 40.40 -18.88
CA GLN A 62 -18.31 38.96 -18.76
C GLN A 62 -17.56 38.19 -19.86
N ASN A 63 -17.61 38.69 -21.09
CA ASN A 63 -16.86 38.16 -22.23
C ASN A 63 -15.35 38.32 -22.05
N ARG A 64 -14.89 39.39 -21.38
CA ARG A 64 -13.48 39.54 -21.03
C ARG A 64 -13.03 38.55 -19.96
N ILE A 65 -13.84 38.30 -18.93
CA ILE A 65 -13.56 37.26 -17.94
C ILE A 65 -13.49 35.88 -18.61
N ARG A 66 -14.46 35.53 -19.46
CA ARG A 66 -14.44 34.27 -20.24
C ARG A 66 -13.20 34.16 -21.12
N ALA A 67 -12.77 35.27 -21.75
CA ALA A 67 -11.56 35.29 -22.56
C ALA A 67 -10.29 35.13 -21.70
N GLU A 68 -10.24 35.74 -20.52
CA GLU A 68 -9.13 35.56 -19.56
C GLU A 68 -9.10 34.12 -19.01
N GLU A 69 -10.23 33.54 -18.63
CA GLU A 69 -10.34 32.14 -18.19
C GLU A 69 -9.95 31.15 -19.29
N ASN A 70 -10.21 31.47 -20.55
CA ASN A 70 -9.80 30.65 -21.69
C ASN A 70 -8.29 30.76 -22.00
N ARG A 71 -7.72 31.96 -21.79
CA ARG A 71 -6.30 32.26 -22.08
C ARG A 71 -5.37 31.85 -20.94
N ILE A 72 -5.84 31.87 -19.70
CA ILE A 72 -5.04 31.58 -18.50
C ILE A 72 -5.31 30.15 -18.05
N ARG A 73 -4.28 29.31 -18.03
CA ARG A 73 -4.36 27.91 -17.58
C ARG A 73 -3.54 27.70 -16.33
N LEU A 74 -4.17 27.04 -15.34
CA LEU A 74 -3.47 26.51 -14.17
C LEU A 74 -3.07 25.07 -14.47
N LEU A 75 -1.76 24.81 -14.56
CA LEU A 75 -1.22 23.49 -14.83
C LEU A 75 -0.56 22.94 -13.57
N PRO A 76 -0.99 21.78 -13.06
CA PRO A 76 -0.32 21.14 -11.93
C PRO A 76 1.11 20.73 -12.32
N ILE A 77 2.05 20.90 -11.39
CA ILE A 77 3.41 20.40 -11.50
C ILE A 77 3.55 19.25 -10.48
N PRO A 78 3.61 17.98 -10.93
CA PRO A 78 3.78 16.86 -10.02
C PRO A 78 5.04 17.00 -9.16
N SER A 79 4.96 16.54 -7.90
CA SER A 79 6.14 16.38 -7.05
C SER A 79 6.76 15.00 -7.26
N ASN A 80 8.08 14.92 -7.11
CA ASN A 80 8.74 13.62 -6.99
C ASN A 80 8.38 12.98 -5.66
N ARG A 81 7.89 11.75 -5.69
CA ARG A 81 7.55 10.99 -4.47
C ARG A 81 8.83 10.62 -3.71
N GLY A 82 8.80 10.64 -2.38
CA GLY A 82 9.94 10.29 -1.53
C GLY A 82 10.45 8.87 -1.81
N ARG A 83 11.77 8.69 -1.85
CA ARG A 83 12.40 7.37 -2.09
C ARG A 83 12.30 6.49 -0.83
N ILE A 84 12.19 5.18 -1.02
CA ILE A 84 12.19 4.20 0.07
C ILE A 84 13.50 3.43 0.01
N TYR A 85 14.23 3.39 1.13
CA TYR A 85 15.50 2.69 1.25
C TYR A 85 15.45 1.57 2.28
N ASP A 86 16.21 0.50 2.05
CA ASP A 86 16.50 -0.52 3.06
C ASP A 86 17.46 0.04 4.15
N ARG A 87 17.74 -0.76 5.18
CA ARG A 87 18.63 -0.35 6.27
C ARG A 87 20.06 -0.06 5.83
N ASN A 88 20.50 -0.63 4.71
CA ASN A 88 21.82 -0.48 4.11
C ASN A 88 21.85 0.57 2.97
N ASN A 89 20.81 1.42 2.86
CA ASN A 89 20.64 2.46 1.83
C ASN A 89 20.44 1.94 0.39
N GLN A 90 20.00 0.70 0.21
CA GLN A 90 19.59 0.19 -1.11
C GLN A 90 18.17 0.66 -1.45
N PRO A 91 17.91 1.17 -2.66
CA PRO A 91 16.59 1.66 -3.04
C PRO A 91 15.59 0.51 -3.20
N LEU A 92 14.49 0.56 -2.44
CA LEU A 92 13.35 -0.36 -2.56
C LEU A 92 12.23 0.23 -3.43
N ALA A 93 12.08 1.56 -3.41
CA ALA A 93 11.23 2.31 -4.32
C ALA A 93 11.92 3.63 -4.70
N ASP A 94 11.98 3.92 -5.99
CA ASP A 94 12.56 5.11 -6.58
C ASP A 94 11.59 5.72 -7.60
N ASN A 95 11.99 6.79 -8.28
CA ASN A 95 11.23 7.38 -9.36
C ASN A 95 12.11 7.50 -10.60
N HIS A 96 11.52 7.22 -11.76
CA HIS A 96 12.15 7.38 -13.06
C HIS A 96 11.49 8.54 -13.81
N LEU A 97 12.33 9.33 -14.49
CA LEU A 97 11.84 10.32 -15.44
C LEU A 97 11.15 9.60 -16.59
N THR A 98 9.91 9.99 -16.84
CA THR A 98 9.12 9.50 -17.97
C THR A 98 8.43 10.66 -18.66
N ARG A 99 7.67 10.34 -19.69
CA ARG A 99 6.79 11.27 -20.40
C ARG A 99 5.38 10.72 -20.36
N ALA A 100 4.45 11.52 -19.87
CA ALA A 100 3.03 11.19 -19.80
C ALA A 100 2.26 11.92 -20.91
N VAL A 101 1.18 11.31 -21.37
CA VAL A 101 0.28 11.92 -22.36
C VAL A 101 -0.98 12.38 -21.67
N TYR A 102 -1.35 13.61 -21.95
CA TYR A 102 -2.55 14.27 -21.49
C TYR A 102 -3.43 14.63 -22.69
N LEU A 103 -4.74 14.57 -22.49
CA LEU A 103 -5.73 15.06 -23.45
C LEU A 103 -6.60 16.11 -22.78
N TRP A 104 -6.73 17.26 -23.42
CA TRP A 104 -7.57 18.37 -22.97
C TRP A 104 -9.00 18.18 -23.50
N PRO A 105 -9.98 17.82 -22.65
CA PRO A 105 -11.32 17.44 -23.13
C PRO A 105 -12.01 18.55 -23.93
N LYS A 106 -11.84 19.80 -23.50
CA LYS A 106 -12.46 20.99 -24.11
C LYS A 106 -11.97 21.36 -25.51
N GLU A 107 -10.88 20.74 -25.98
CA GLU A 107 -10.25 21.04 -27.27
C GLU A 107 -10.82 20.18 -28.41
N GLN A 108 -11.70 19.23 -28.08
CA GLN A 108 -12.27 18.28 -29.01
C GLN A 108 -13.76 18.08 -28.74
N THR A 109 -14.52 17.86 -29.80
CA THR A 109 -15.90 17.37 -29.75
C THR A 109 -15.94 15.89 -29.32
N PRO A 110 -17.07 15.40 -28.78
CA PRO A 110 -17.23 13.98 -28.44
C PRO A 110 -16.98 13.02 -29.62
N GLU A 111 -17.26 13.45 -30.85
CA GLU A 111 -16.97 12.70 -32.07
C GLU A 111 -15.47 12.63 -32.36
N GLU A 112 -14.74 13.74 -32.18
CA GLU A 112 -13.29 13.82 -32.33
C GLU A 112 -12.55 13.01 -31.25
N TRP A 113 -13.12 12.87 -30.05
CA TRP A 113 -12.58 11.98 -29.01
C TRP A 113 -12.44 10.55 -29.51
N LYS A 114 -13.44 10.03 -30.25
CA LYS A 114 -13.43 8.65 -30.75
C LYS A 114 -12.31 8.45 -31.77
N GLN A 115 -12.07 9.45 -32.63
CA GLN A 115 -11.01 9.41 -33.62
C GLN A 115 -9.64 9.47 -32.96
N THR A 116 -9.44 10.46 -32.08
CA THR A 116 -8.19 10.65 -31.33
C THR A 116 -7.88 9.44 -30.45
N ALA A 117 -8.87 8.91 -29.72
CA ALA A 117 -8.71 7.73 -28.89
C ALA A 117 -8.30 6.50 -29.74
N SER A 118 -8.90 6.30 -30.92
CA SER A 118 -8.54 5.21 -31.82
C SER A 118 -7.11 5.33 -32.36
N GLN A 119 -6.67 6.55 -32.66
CA GLN A 119 -5.29 6.82 -33.10
C GLN A 119 -4.29 6.60 -31.96
N LEU A 120 -4.54 7.20 -30.79
CA LEU A 120 -3.69 7.06 -29.60
C LEU A 120 -3.60 5.62 -29.11
N SER A 121 -4.69 4.85 -29.20
CA SER A 121 -4.75 3.46 -28.78
C SER A 121 -3.73 2.57 -29.50
N LYS A 122 -3.48 2.83 -30.78
CA LYS A 122 -2.49 2.08 -31.60
C LYS A 122 -1.04 2.27 -31.14
N VAL A 123 -0.79 3.33 -30.38
CA VAL A 123 0.57 3.81 -30.08
C VAL A 123 0.86 3.78 -28.58
N LEU A 124 -0.15 3.97 -27.73
CA LEU A 124 -0.01 4.08 -26.28
C LEU A 124 -0.27 2.78 -25.50
N ASP A 125 -0.66 1.69 -26.19
CA ASP A 125 -1.07 0.43 -25.56
C ASP A 125 -2.20 0.62 -24.52
N VAL A 126 -3.10 1.56 -24.81
CA VAL A 126 -4.31 1.82 -24.01
C VAL A 126 -5.52 1.56 -24.89
N PRO A 127 -6.49 0.72 -24.49
CA PRO A 127 -7.70 0.47 -25.26
C PRO A 127 -8.49 1.75 -25.53
N THR A 128 -9.07 1.87 -26.73
CA THR A 128 -9.84 3.05 -27.16
C THR A 128 -11.00 3.33 -26.20
N GLU A 129 -11.66 2.27 -25.74
CA GLU A 129 -12.78 2.32 -24.81
C GLU A 129 -12.37 2.87 -23.44
N GLU A 130 -11.15 2.54 -22.97
CA GLU A 130 -10.63 3.05 -21.70
C GLU A 130 -10.34 4.56 -21.79
N ILE A 131 -9.77 5.00 -22.92
CA ILE A 131 -9.51 6.43 -23.17
C ILE A 131 -10.82 7.22 -23.15
N ILE A 132 -11.84 6.75 -23.88
CA ILE A 132 -13.15 7.41 -23.93
C ILE A 132 -13.79 7.43 -22.53
N ALA A 133 -13.75 6.32 -21.80
CA ALA A 133 -14.31 6.25 -20.45
C ALA A 133 -13.62 7.22 -19.48
N LYS A 134 -12.31 7.46 -19.61
CA LYS A 134 -11.59 8.48 -18.82
C LYS A 134 -12.07 9.90 -19.14
N LEU A 135 -12.33 10.20 -20.42
CA LEU A 135 -12.80 11.51 -20.86
C LEU A 135 -14.25 11.78 -20.44
N GLU A 136 -15.12 10.79 -20.59
CA GLU A 136 -16.54 10.88 -20.21
C GLU A 136 -16.73 11.16 -18.72
N LYS A 137 -15.85 10.63 -17.86
CA LYS A 137 -15.88 10.89 -16.41
C LYS A 137 -15.65 12.35 -16.02
N VAL A 138 -14.87 13.09 -16.82
CA VAL A 138 -14.38 14.44 -16.45
C VAL A 138 -15.23 15.55 -17.09
N ASN A 139 -16.20 15.21 -17.95
CA ASN A 139 -17.05 16.11 -18.75
C ASN A 139 -16.27 16.82 -19.88
N TYR A 140 -16.93 17.01 -21.03
CA TYR A 140 -16.33 17.63 -22.22
C TYR A 140 -15.89 19.07 -22.01
N ASN A 141 -16.57 19.81 -21.13
CA ASN A 141 -16.22 21.20 -20.80
C ASN A 141 -15.06 21.33 -19.80
N SER A 142 -14.39 20.24 -19.42
CA SER A 142 -13.36 20.31 -18.39
C SER A 142 -12.19 21.20 -18.83
N ALA A 143 -11.86 22.16 -17.97
CA ALA A 143 -10.67 22.98 -18.09
C ALA A 143 -9.40 22.27 -17.58
N ALA A 144 -9.49 21.04 -17.07
CA ALA A 144 -8.35 20.25 -16.62
C ALA A 144 -8.02 19.15 -17.63
N PRO A 145 -6.73 18.91 -17.92
CA PRO A 145 -6.32 17.82 -18.80
C PRO A 145 -6.52 16.46 -18.12
N VAL A 146 -6.91 15.46 -18.90
CA VAL A 146 -7.06 14.07 -18.47
C VAL A 146 -5.79 13.30 -18.84
N ARG A 147 -5.17 12.64 -17.87
CA ARG A 147 -4.00 11.79 -18.12
C ARG A 147 -4.43 10.49 -18.79
N ILE A 148 -3.89 10.22 -19.97
CA ILE A 148 -4.20 9.04 -20.77
C ILE A 148 -3.29 7.88 -20.39
N THR A 149 -1.98 8.13 -20.41
CA THR A 149 -0.94 7.19 -19.96
C THR A 149 0.14 7.92 -19.18
N ARG A 150 0.81 7.18 -18.28
CA ARG A 150 1.90 7.68 -17.42
C ARG A 150 3.27 7.58 -18.09
N SER A 151 3.39 6.76 -19.14
CA SER A 151 4.67 6.52 -19.80
C SER A 151 4.43 6.31 -21.28
N VAL A 152 5.26 6.93 -22.11
CA VAL A 152 5.31 6.69 -23.55
C VAL A 152 6.64 6.05 -23.94
N THR A 153 6.59 5.19 -24.95
CA THR A 153 7.81 4.69 -25.59
C THR A 153 8.41 5.80 -26.47
N PRO A 154 9.71 5.71 -26.83
CA PRO A 154 10.32 6.64 -27.77
C PRO A 154 9.58 6.72 -29.10
N GLU A 155 9.07 5.60 -29.61
CA GLU A 155 8.31 5.52 -30.86
C GLU A 155 6.99 6.26 -30.73
N ALA A 156 6.28 6.07 -29.62
CA ALA A 156 5.05 6.78 -29.32
C ALA A 156 5.25 8.30 -29.20
N PHE A 157 6.35 8.70 -28.56
CA PHE A 157 6.73 10.10 -28.44
C PHE A 157 6.96 10.76 -29.80
N VAL A 158 7.72 10.11 -30.68
CA VAL A 158 7.99 10.62 -32.03
C VAL A 158 6.70 10.69 -32.83
N TRP A 159 5.89 9.63 -32.82
CA TRP A 159 4.64 9.58 -33.57
C TRP A 159 3.65 10.68 -33.16
N ILE A 160 3.45 10.90 -31.86
CA ILE A 160 2.57 11.98 -31.37
C ILE A 160 3.13 13.35 -31.78
N GLY A 161 4.45 13.53 -31.75
CA GLY A 161 5.10 14.76 -32.19
C GLY A 161 4.89 15.05 -33.68
N GLU A 162 5.00 14.05 -34.54
CA GLU A 162 4.78 14.17 -35.99
C GLU A 162 3.31 14.42 -36.34
N ASN A 163 2.38 13.88 -35.55
CA ASN A 163 0.93 14.00 -35.79
C ASN A 163 0.27 15.08 -34.90
N ALA A 164 1.04 15.98 -34.29
CA ALA A 164 0.52 16.96 -33.33
C ALA A 164 -0.59 17.86 -33.91
N LEU A 165 -0.54 18.16 -35.22
CA LEU A 165 -1.56 18.94 -35.92
C LEU A 165 -2.90 18.19 -36.07
N GLU A 166 -2.86 16.85 -36.10
CA GLU A 166 -4.04 15.98 -36.23
C GLU A 166 -4.60 15.55 -34.87
N LEU A 167 -3.91 15.89 -33.77
CA LEU A 167 -4.23 15.49 -32.41
C LEU A 167 -4.52 16.71 -31.52
N PRO A 168 -5.57 17.52 -31.82
CA PRO A 168 -5.85 18.75 -31.09
C PRO A 168 -6.06 18.48 -29.60
N GLY A 169 -5.34 19.18 -28.73
CA GLY A 169 -5.47 18.98 -27.29
C GLY A 169 -4.72 17.77 -26.72
N VAL A 170 -3.97 17.01 -27.52
CA VAL A 170 -3.01 16.03 -27.00
C VAL A 170 -1.71 16.73 -26.63
N GLU A 171 -1.20 16.47 -25.43
CA GLU A 171 0.02 17.08 -24.92
C GLU A 171 0.91 16.02 -24.26
N ILE A 172 2.22 16.10 -24.49
CA ILE A 172 3.22 15.27 -23.80
C ILE A 172 3.89 16.11 -22.73
N ARG A 173 3.91 15.61 -21.50
CA ARG A 173 4.60 16.25 -20.37
C ARG A 173 5.68 15.35 -19.80
N SER A 174 6.77 15.95 -19.32
CA SER A 174 7.70 15.23 -18.45
C SER A 174 7.01 14.92 -17.13
N ASP A 175 7.07 13.68 -16.69
CA ASP A 175 6.47 13.19 -15.44
C ASP A 175 7.47 12.29 -14.71
N SER A 176 7.19 11.98 -13.45
CA SER A 176 8.01 11.10 -12.62
C SER A 176 7.19 9.87 -12.25
N ASN A 177 7.52 8.72 -12.84
CA ASN A 177 6.82 7.48 -12.52
C ASN A 177 7.50 6.75 -11.37
N ARG A 178 6.71 6.16 -10.48
CA ARG A 178 7.21 5.31 -9.41
C ARG A 178 7.83 4.04 -10.01
N TYR A 179 8.95 3.60 -9.47
CA TYR A 179 9.65 2.41 -9.92
C TYR A 179 10.15 1.58 -8.72
N TYR A 180 9.96 0.27 -8.79
CA TYR A 180 10.38 -0.67 -7.74
C TYR A 180 11.49 -1.56 -8.32
N PRO A 181 12.78 -1.28 -8.03
CA PRO A 181 13.93 -1.93 -8.70
C PRO A 181 13.98 -3.45 -8.53
N HIS A 182 13.38 -3.96 -7.46
CA HIS A 182 13.41 -5.37 -7.11
C HIS A 182 12.11 -6.12 -7.47
N GLY A 183 11.24 -5.50 -8.30
CA GLY A 183 10.01 -6.12 -8.77
C GLY A 183 9.05 -6.44 -7.61
N SER A 184 8.73 -7.71 -7.43
CA SER A 184 7.82 -8.20 -6.38
C SER A 184 8.43 -8.33 -4.98
N LEU A 185 9.72 -8.03 -4.81
CA LEU A 185 10.38 -8.08 -3.50
C LEU A 185 9.72 -7.10 -2.52
N ALA A 186 9.37 -7.58 -1.33
CA ALA A 186 8.72 -6.82 -0.26
C ALA A 186 7.37 -6.20 -0.68
N SER A 187 6.66 -6.76 -1.67
CA SER A 187 5.44 -6.14 -2.23
C SER A 187 4.37 -5.78 -1.20
N HIS A 188 4.18 -6.61 -0.17
CA HIS A 188 3.18 -6.35 0.89
C HIS A 188 3.63 -5.32 1.93
N VAL A 189 4.94 -5.10 2.06
CA VAL A 189 5.51 -4.06 2.92
C VAL A 189 5.52 -2.72 2.19
N LEU A 190 5.97 -2.72 0.94
CA LEU A 190 6.01 -1.51 0.12
C LEU A 190 4.60 -1.08 -0.27
N GLY A 191 3.78 -2.03 -0.72
CA GLY A 191 2.47 -1.75 -1.30
C GLY A 191 2.58 -1.21 -2.73
N TYR A 192 1.57 -0.46 -3.15
CA TYR A 192 1.53 0.14 -4.47
C TYR A 192 0.85 1.52 -4.43
N ILE A 193 0.95 2.23 -5.55
CA ILE A 193 0.38 3.56 -5.75
C ILE A 193 -0.78 3.53 -6.75
N GLY A 194 -1.69 4.48 -6.65
CA GLY A 194 -2.82 4.67 -7.55
C GLY A 194 -3.16 6.14 -7.73
N GLU A 195 -4.10 6.44 -8.63
CA GLU A 195 -4.68 7.78 -8.65
C GLU A 195 -5.57 7.96 -7.42
N ALA A 196 -5.64 9.17 -6.88
CA ALA A 196 -6.51 9.52 -5.76
C ALA A 196 -7.96 9.17 -6.08
N THR A 197 -8.60 8.41 -5.19
CA THR A 197 -10.03 8.09 -5.30
C THR A 197 -10.89 9.31 -4.95
N LEU A 198 -12.21 9.20 -5.15
CA LEU A 198 -13.12 10.23 -4.69
C LEU A 198 -13.07 10.40 -3.17
N GLU A 199 -12.88 9.31 -2.41
CA GLU A 199 -12.70 9.42 -0.96
C GLU A 199 -11.41 10.18 -0.61
N ASP A 200 -10.31 9.92 -1.31
CA ASP A 200 -9.03 10.61 -1.09
C ASP A 200 -9.16 12.12 -1.33
N LEU A 201 -9.82 12.52 -2.41
CA LEU A 201 -10.05 13.93 -2.78
C LEU A 201 -11.02 14.64 -1.82
N GLN A 202 -11.99 13.91 -1.26
CA GLN A 202 -12.89 14.45 -0.23
C GLN A 202 -12.16 14.65 1.11
N ALA A 203 -11.29 13.70 1.48
CA ALA A 203 -10.49 13.78 2.69
C ALA A 203 -9.37 14.84 2.59
N ASN A 204 -8.86 15.09 1.37
CA ASN A 204 -7.78 16.04 1.09
C ASN A 204 -8.18 16.99 -0.06
N PRO A 205 -8.98 18.04 0.22
CA PRO A 205 -9.47 18.96 -0.82
C PRO A 205 -8.38 19.71 -1.60
N GLU A 206 -7.16 19.73 -1.08
CA GLU A 206 -5.98 20.30 -1.72
C GLU A 206 -5.36 19.41 -2.80
N TYR A 207 -5.74 18.12 -2.87
CA TYR A 207 -5.22 17.20 -3.86
C TYR A 207 -5.73 17.57 -5.26
N PRO A 208 -4.83 17.85 -6.22
CA PRO A 208 -5.25 18.06 -7.60
C PRO A 208 -5.82 16.76 -8.18
N MET A 209 -6.77 16.90 -9.10
CA MET A 209 -7.33 15.77 -9.84
C MET A 209 -6.21 14.98 -10.53
N GLY A 210 -6.23 13.65 -10.39
CA GLY A 210 -5.20 12.76 -10.94
C GLY A 210 -3.92 12.67 -10.10
N MET A 211 -3.89 13.26 -8.91
CA MET A 211 -2.79 13.09 -7.94
C MET A 211 -2.56 11.61 -7.65
N ILE A 212 -1.29 11.24 -7.51
CA ILE A 212 -0.90 9.88 -7.17
C ILE A 212 -0.74 9.75 -5.66
N VAL A 213 -1.45 8.78 -5.10
CA VAL A 213 -1.42 8.45 -3.67
C VAL A 213 -1.05 6.98 -3.48
N GLY A 214 -0.60 6.63 -2.28
CA GLY A 214 -0.41 5.24 -1.92
C GLY A 214 -1.73 4.54 -1.64
N GLN A 215 -1.87 3.31 -2.14
CA GLN A 215 -3.10 2.50 -2.03
C GLN A 215 -2.95 1.32 -1.08
N LEU A 216 -1.72 0.86 -0.82
CA LEU A 216 -1.44 -0.24 0.10
C LEU A 216 -0.08 -0.04 0.78
N GLY A 217 0.16 -0.74 1.89
CA GLY A 217 1.47 -0.87 2.53
C GLY A 217 2.04 0.47 2.98
N LEU A 218 3.37 0.59 2.96
CA LEU A 218 4.06 1.83 3.30
C LEU A 218 3.77 2.97 2.32
N GLU A 219 3.50 2.67 1.05
CA GLU A 219 3.08 3.71 0.10
C GLU A 219 1.83 4.43 0.62
N ALA A 220 0.84 3.70 1.14
CA ALA A 220 -0.36 4.29 1.76
C ALA A 220 -0.09 4.84 3.17
N GLY A 221 0.45 4.02 4.06
CA GLY A 221 0.61 4.38 5.48
C GLY A 221 1.64 5.47 5.75
N ALA A 222 2.53 5.78 4.80
CA ALA A 222 3.43 6.92 4.85
C ALA A 222 3.17 7.93 3.72
N ASN A 223 1.96 7.95 3.14
CA ASN A 223 1.63 8.82 2.02
C ASN A 223 1.91 10.30 2.31
N ASP A 224 1.58 10.80 3.50
CA ASP A 224 1.78 12.20 3.90
C ASP A 224 3.26 12.62 3.86
N GLN A 225 4.17 11.67 4.09
CA GLN A 225 5.62 11.91 3.99
C GLN A 225 6.11 11.74 2.55
N LEU A 226 5.60 10.72 1.86
CA LEU A 226 6.09 10.29 0.55
C LEU A 226 5.54 11.13 -0.60
N ALA A 227 4.28 11.57 -0.58
CA ALA A 227 3.65 12.22 -1.74
C ALA A 227 4.34 13.54 -2.14
N GLY A 228 4.76 14.32 -1.15
CA GLY A 228 5.17 15.70 -1.37
C GLY A 228 3.98 16.59 -1.72
N VAL A 229 4.26 17.81 -2.16
CA VAL A 229 3.24 18.80 -2.49
C VAL A 229 3.37 19.19 -3.95
N TRP A 230 2.29 19.02 -4.71
CA TRP A 230 2.27 19.43 -6.11
C TRP A 230 2.37 20.95 -6.23
N GLY A 231 3.16 21.38 -7.19
CA GLY A 231 3.26 22.78 -7.59
C GLY A 231 2.17 23.13 -8.59
N ALA A 232 2.18 24.37 -9.06
CA ALA A 232 1.33 24.80 -10.16
C ALA A 232 1.99 25.93 -10.94
N ARG A 233 1.88 25.89 -12.27
CA ARG A 233 2.23 27.01 -13.15
C ARG A 233 0.97 27.63 -13.73
N LEU A 234 0.94 28.94 -13.77
CA LEU A 234 -0.09 29.74 -14.42
C LEU A 234 0.48 30.20 -15.76
N VAL A 235 -0.04 29.66 -16.86
CA VAL A 235 0.45 29.96 -18.22
C VAL A 235 -0.63 30.64 -19.05
N GLU A 236 -0.21 31.59 -19.86
CA GLU A 236 -1.00 32.21 -20.90
C GLU A 236 -0.84 31.41 -22.19
N VAL A 237 -1.95 30.94 -22.78
CA VAL A 237 -1.94 30.19 -24.04
C VAL A 237 -2.65 30.94 -25.16
N ASN A 238 -2.29 30.66 -26.42
CA ASN A 238 -3.04 31.14 -27.58
C ASN A 238 -4.23 30.23 -27.90
N ALA A 239 -4.97 30.56 -28.98
CA ALA A 239 -6.09 29.75 -29.46
C ALA A 239 -5.67 28.37 -30.01
N GLN A 240 -4.36 28.15 -30.20
CA GLN A 240 -3.73 26.90 -30.62
C GLN A 240 -3.10 26.13 -29.44
N ASN A 241 -3.31 26.58 -28.20
CA ASN A 241 -2.78 26.00 -26.94
C ASN A 241 -1.26 26.04 -26.77
N GLU A 242 -0.56 26.83 -27.56
CA GLU A 242 0.86 27.05 -27.36
C GLU A 242 1.06 27.98 -26.16
N GLU A 243 2.03 27.64 -25.31
CA GLU A 243 2.40 28.46 -24.16
C GLU A 243 3.07 29.76 -24.63
N LEU A 244 2.37 30.89 -24.48
CA LEU A 244 2.90 32.21 -24.82
C LEU A 244 3.76 32.78 -23.70
N ARG A 245 3.29 32.67 -22.46
CA ARG A 245 3.94 33.31 -21.32
C ARG A 245 3.62 32.64 -19.99
N LEU A 246 4.64 32.46 -19.15
CA LEU A 246 4.46 32.10 -17.74
C LEU A 246 4.03 33.34 -16.93
N LEU A 247 2.84 33.30 -16.35
CA LEU A 247 2.27 34.36 -15.51
C LEU A 247 2.65 34.22 -14.04
N GLY A 248 2.92 32.98 -13.59
CA GLY A 248 3.38 32.68 -12.24
C GLY A 248 3.64 31.20 -12.06
N GLU A 249 4.50 30.85 -11.11
CA GLU A 249 4.83 29.47 -10.79
C GLU A 249 4.98 29.29 -9.29
N LYS A 250 4.37 28.24 -8.77
CA LYS A 250 4.63 27.68 -7.46
C LYS A 250 5.35 26.34 -7.69
N PRO A 251 6.65 26.23 -7.37
CA PRO A 251 7.38 24.98 -7.59
C PRO A 251 6.82 23.86 -6.73
N SER A 252 6.93 22.62 -7.23
CA SER A 252 6.56 21.43 -6.45
C SER A 252 7.61 21.12 -5.38
N ILE A 253 7.17 20.52 -4.26
CA ILE A 253 8.03 20.09 -3.18
C ILE A 253 8.05 18.56 -3.18
N GLY A 254 9.22 17.97 -3.41
CA GLY A 254 9.40 16.52 -3.39
C GLY A 254 9.10 15.93 -2.01
N GLY A 255 8.54 14.72 -2.00
CA GLY A 255 8.29 13.99 -0.78
C GLY A 255 9.57 13.61 -0.03
N LYS A 256 9.46 13.46 1.28
CA LYS A 256 10.57 13.05 2.14
C LYS A 256 10.82 11.55 1.96
N GLY A 257 12.06 11.18 1.65
CA GLY A 257 12.45 9.77 1.61
C GLY A 257 12.41 9.12 3.00
N ILE A 258 12.09 7.83 3.03
CA ILE A 258 12.06 7.03 4.26
C ILE A 258 13.11 5.93 4.20
N LYS A 259 13.68 5.63 5.37
CA LYS A 259 14.61 4.52 5.56
C LYS A 259 13.97 3.45 6.43
N LEU A 260 13.98 2.22 5.93
CA LEU A 260 13.40 1.08 6.61
C LEU A 260 14.44 0.33 7.45
N THR A 261 13.95 -0.45 8.41
CA THR A 261 14.73 -1.43 9.16
C THR A 261 14.98 -2.72 8.37
N LEU A 262 14.25 -2.90 7.26
CA LEU A 262 14.31 -4.06 6.39
C LEU A 262 15.74 -4.29 5.88
N ASP A 263 16.21 -5.53 5.95
CA ASP A 263 17.41 -5.96 5.25
C ASP A 263 17.03 -6.70 3.98
N ILE A 264 17.39 -6.13 2.84
CA ILE A 264 16.97 -6.64 1.53
C ILE A 264 17.45 -8.07 1.24
N ALA A 265 18.62 -8.46 1.73
CA ALA A 265 19.13 -9.81 1.51
C ALA A 265 18.37 -10.83 2.35
N LEU A 266 18.04 -10.47 3.60
CA LEU A 266 17.24 -11.32 4.46
C LEU A 266 15.79 -11.43 3.95
N GLN A 267 15.20 -10.33 3.47
CA GLN A 267 13.89 -10.35 2.82
C GLN A 267 13.89 -11.27 1.60
N LYS A 268 14.91 -11.17 0.74
CA LYS A 268 15.05 -12.04 -0.43
C LYS A 268 15.18 -13.50 -0.05
N ALA A 269 15.97 -13.83 0.99
CA ALA A 269 16.10 -15.19 1.50
C ALA A 269 14.77 -15.74 2.04
N ALA A 270 13.98 -14.92 2.73
CA ALA A 270 12.66 -15.30 3.22
C ALA A 270 11.69 -15.60 2.07
N GLU A 271 11.61 -14.72 1.07
CA GLU A 271 10.71 -14.89 -0.08
C GLU A 271 11.14 -16.04 -0.99
N GLN A 272 12.44 -16.23 -1.22
CA GLN A 272 12.97 -17.39 -1.94
C GLN A 272 12.67 -18.69 -1.20
N GLY A 273 12.82 -18.68 0.14
CA GLY A 273 12.49 -19.82 0.98
C GLY A 273 11.01 -20.18 0.87
N LEU A 274 10.09 -19.21 0.91
CA LEU A 274 8.65 -19.46 0.73
C LEU A 274 8.33 -20.00 -0.68
N GLY A 275 8.99 -19.47 -1.71
CA GLY A 275 8.73 -19.84 -3.11
C GLY A 275 7.33 -19.43 -3.53
N ASN A 276 6.56 -20.35 -4.12
CA ASN A 276 5.16 -20.14 -4.52
C ASN A 276 4.15 -20.65 -3.47
N ARG A 277 4.63 -21.12 -2.31
CA ARG A 277 3.75 -21.67 -1.27
C ARG A 277 3.03 -20.53 -0.56
N ARG A 278 1.76 -20.73 -0.22
CA ARG A 278 1.02 -19.79 0.62
C ARG A 278 1.62 -19.78 2.02
N GLY A 279 1.99 -18.60 2.51
CA GLY A 279 2.63 -18.49 3.81
C GLY A 279 3.31 -17.16 4.04
N ALA A 280 3.99 -17.08 5.17
CA ALA A 280 4.65 -15.88 5.64
C ALA A 280 5.91 -16.21 6.44
N ALA A 281 6.87 -15.29 6.41
CA ALA A 281 8.08 -15.35 7.19
C ALA A 281 8.44 -13.94 7.71
N VAL A 282 8.66 -13.84 9.02
CA VAL A 282 8.99 -12.58 9.70
C VAL A 282 10.30 -12.76 10.46
N ALA A 283 11.17 -11.76 10.39
CA ALA A 283 12.38 -11.68 11.19
C ALA A 283 12.46 -10.35 11.94
N LEU A 284 12.78 -10.41 13.24
CA LEU A 284 12.92 -9.26 14.12
C LEU A 284 14.30 -9.21 14.75
N ASN A 285 14.80 -8.01 14.99
CA ASN A 285 15.88 -7.81 15.96
C ASN A 285 15.32 -8.02 17.37
N VAL A 286 15.90 -8.96 18.13
CA VAL A 286 15.36 -9.34 19.45
C VAL A 286 15.52 -8.25 20.50
N LYS A 287 16.39 -7.25 20.29
CA LYS A 287 16.66 -6.20 21.29
C LYS A 287 15.83 -4.96 21.03
N THR A 288 15.66 -4.60 19.76
CA THR A 288 15.04 -3.33 19.36
C THR A 288 13.62 -3.49 18.84
N GLY A 289 13.25 -4.66 18.31
CA GLY A 289 12.00 -4.83 17.57
C GLY A 289 12.05 -4.33 16.11
N GLU A 290 13.23 -3.96 15.60
CA GLU A 290 13.37 -3.66 14.16
C GLU A 290 12.89 -4.85 13.33
N VAL A 291 11.98 -4.62 12.38
CA VAL A 291 11.54 -5.63 11.42
C VAL A 291 12.62 -5.76 10.35
N LEU A 292 13.32 -6.89 10.32
CA LEU A 292 14.44 -7.16 9.41
C LEU A 292 13.98 -7.83 8.11
N ALA A 293 12.93 -8.64 8.18
CA ALA A 293 12.24 -9.21 7.03
C ALA A 293 10.77 -9.43 7.38
N MET A 294 9.89 -9.24 6.41
CA MET A 294 8.44 -9.43 6.51
C MET A 294 7.92 -9.85 5.14
N ALA A 295 7.98 -11.15 4.88
CA ALA A 295 7.66 -11.78 3.61
C ALA A 295 6.30 -12.45 3.68
N SER A 296 5.46 -12.19 2.66
CA SER A 296 4.18 -12.86 2.45
C SER A 296 4.19 -13.46 1.03
N SER A 297 3.56 -14.61 0.87
CA SER A 297 3.46 -15.31 -0.41
C SER A 297 2.05 -15.89 -0.59
N PRO A 298 1.46 -15.82 -1.79
CA PRO A 298 2.02 -15.30 -3.05
C PRO A 298 2.20 -13.77 -3.09
N ARG A 299 3.11 -13.31 -3.96
CA ARG A 299 3.48 -11.89 -4.13
C ARG A 299 2.88 -11.29 -5.40
N PHE A 300 2.78 -9.96 -5.42
CA PHE A 300 2.44 -9.18 -6.62
C PHE A 300 3.61 -8.25 -6.97
N ASN A 301 3.62 -7.68 -8.18
CA ASN A 301 4.63 -6.70 -8.59
C ASN A 301 4.03 -5.29 -8.51
N PRO A 302 4.49 -4.41 -7.60
CA PRO A 302 3.99 -3.04 -7.51
C PRO A 302 4.15 -2.22 -8.80
N ASN A 303 5.12 -2.57 -9.66
CA ASN A 303 5.27 -1.92 -10.98
C ASN A 303 4.08 -2.17 -11.92
N THR A 304 3.21 -3.15 -11.64
CA THR A 304 1.97 -3.36 -12.40
C THR A 304 1.03 -2.16 -12.27
N PHE A 305 1.06 -1.43 -11.16
CA PHE A 305 0.15 -0.28 -10.88
C PHE A 305 0.72 1.07 -11.32
N THR A 306 1.93 1.08 -11.90
CA THR A 306 2.58 2.29 -12.42
C THR A 306 2.24 2.51 -13.89
N LYS A 307 1.43 1.63 -14.48
CA LYS A 307 0.89 1.64 -15.85
C LYS A 307 -0.56 1.15 -15.85
N PRO A 308 -1.32 1.32 -16.95
CA PRO A 308 -2.64 0.70 -17.10
C PRO A 308 -2.57 -0.81 -16.87
N ILE A 309 -3.54 -1.35 -16.12
CA ILE A 309 -3.61 -2.78 -15.79
C ILE A 309 -4.60 -3.48 -16.71
N SER A 310 -4.21 -4.63 -17.27
CA SER A 310 -5.11 -5.43 -18.08
C SER A 310 -6.16 -6.12 -17.20
N SER A 311 -7.34 -6.41 -17.77
CA SER A 311 -8.42 -7.14 -17.07
C SER A 311 -7.96 -8.52 -16.58
N GLU A 312 -7.13 -9.21 -17.35
CA GLU A 312 -6.57 -10.52 -17.00
C GLU A 312 -5.65 -10.43 -15.76
N GLU A 313 -4.76 -9.44 -15.74
CA GLU A 313 -3.84 -9.24 -14.61
C GLU A 313 -4.61 -8.81 -13.36
N TRP A 314 -5.63 -7.96 -13.51
CA TRP A 314 -6.51 -7.60 -12.41
C TRP A 314 -7.27 -8.81 -11.85
N GLN A 315 -7.85 -9.66 -12.72
CA GLN A 315 -8.50 -10.90 -12.29
C GLN A 315 -7.53 -11.85 -11.58
N ARG A 316 -6.29 -11.97 -12.05
CA ARG A 316 -5.24 -12.78 -11.40
C ARG A 316 -4.95 -12.30 -9.98
N LEU A 317 -4.91 -10.98 -9.78
CA LEU A 317 -4.68 -10.36 -8.47
C LEU A 317 -5.88 -10.48 -7.52
N GLN A 318 -7.08 -10.70 -8.06
CA GLN A 318 -8.31 -11.00 -7.33
C GLN A 318 -8.58 -12.51 -7.21
N GLY A 319 -7.66 -13.36 -7.68
CA GLY A 319 -7.82 -14.81 -7.68
C GLY A 319 -7.81 -15.43 -6.29
N LEU A 320 -8.13 -16.73 -6.23
CA LEU A 320 -8.28 -17.52 -5.00
C LEU A 320 -7.04 -17.51 -4.08
N GLU A 321 -5.86 -17.26 -4.65
CA GLU A 321 -4.60 -17.19 -3.90
C GLU A 321 -4.44 -15.91 -3.07
N ASN A 322 -5.33 -14.92 -3.25
CA ASN A 322 -5.33 -13.63 -2.58
C ASN A 322 -3.92 -12.98 -2.50
N PRO A 323 -3.28 -12.62 -3.62
CA PRO A 323 -1.92 -12.06 -3.63
C PRO A 323 -1.77 -10.75 -2.85
N PHE A 324 -2.83 -9.96 -2.66
CA PHE A 324 -2.77 -8.73 -1.85
C PHE A 324 -2.76 -8.99 -0.34
N LEU A 325 -3.21 -10.17 0.10
CA LEU A 325 -3.30 -10.49 1.51
C LEU A 325 -1.90 -10.55 2.13
N ASN A 326 -1.67 -9.69 3.13
CA ASN A 326 -0.45 -9.73 3.91
C ASN A 326 -0.56 -10.79 5.01
N ARG A 327 -0.16 -12.02 4.68
CA ARG A 327 -0.22 -13.18 5.58
C ARG A 327 0.64 -13.04 6.84
N THR A 328 1.59 -12.12 6.86
CA THR A 328 2.38 -11.82 8.07
C THR A 328 1.55 -11.22 9.20
N LEU A 329 0.36 -10.67 8.86
CA LEU A 329 -0.61 -10.05 9.75
C LEU A 329 -1.95 -10.84 9.79
N GLN A 330 -1.96 -12.08 9.30
CA GLN A 330 -3.13 -12.96 9.37
C GLN A 330 -3.02 -13.90 10.58
N GLY A 331 -4.11 -14.07 11.33
CA GLY A 331 -4.17 -15.03 12.43
C GLY A 331 -4.20 -16.48 11.96
N TYR A 332 -3.29 -17.30 12.49
CA TYR A 332 -3.28 -18.77 12.29
C TYR A 332 -3.28 -19.48 13.64
N PRO A 333 -3.82 -20.70 13.74
CA PRO A 333 -3.61 -21.52 14.93
C PRO A 333 -2.11 -21.78 15.14
N PRO A 334 -1.52 -21.33 16.26
CA PRO A 334 -0.07 -21.40 16.46
C PRO A 334 0.45 -22.82 16.71
N GLY A 335 -0.44 -23.75 17.07
CA GLY A 335 -0.10 -25.12 17.44
C GLY A 335 1.01 -25.15 18.49
N SER A 336 1.89 -26.15 18.39
CA SER A 336 2.94 -26.38 19.39
C SER A 336 3.94 -25.23 19.60
N THR A 337 3.95 -24.18 18.76
CA THR A 337 4.73 -22.96 19.04
C THR A 337 4.20 -22.21 20.28
N PHE A 338 2.90 -22.32 20.54
CA PHE A 338 2.21 -21.68 21.67
C PHE A 338 2.61 -22.25 23.05
N LYS A 339 3.22 -23.44 23.08
CA LYS A 339 3.76 -24.04 24.32
C LYS A 339 4.79 -23.17 25.03
N ILE A 340 5.38 -22.20 24.31
CA ILE A 340 6.20 -21.12 24.89
C ILE A 340 5.37 -20.28 25.87
N VAL A 341 4.20 -19.80 25.42
CA VAL A 341 3.24 -19.06 26.25
C VAL A 341 2.71 -19.92 27.37
N SER A 342 2.33 -21.17 27.10
CA SER A 342 1.86 -22.08 28.14
C SER A 342 2.92 -22.32 29.22
N SER A 343 4.20 -22.40 28.85
CA SER A 343 5.31 -22.50 29.81
C SER A 343 5.42 -21.23 30.68
N ALA A 344 5.31 -20.06 30.06
CA ALA A 344 5.29 -18.78 30.77
C ALA A 344 4.08 -18.67 31.71
N ALA A 345 2.91 -19.14 31.29
CA ALA A 345 1.70 -19.16 32.10
C ALA A 345 1.81 -20.10 33.30
N GLY A 346 2.36 -21.29 33.11
CA GLY A 346 2.65 -22.24 34.19
C GLY A 346 3.52 -21.63 35.27
N MET A 347 4.67 -21.08 34.89
CA MET A 347 5.61 -20.50 35.86
C MET A 347 5.15 -19.15 36.41
N GLY A 348 4.53 -18.33 35.58
CA GLY A 348 4.03 -17.00 35.95
C GLY A 348 2.81 -17.02 36.87
N SER A 349 2.05 -18.13 36.88
CA SER A 349 0.96 -18.35 37.83
C SER A 349 1.42 -18.64 39.26
N GLY A 350 2.71 -18.96 39.46
CA GLY A 350 3.26 -19.44 40.72
C GLY A 350 2.93 -20.91 41.07
N LYS A 351 2.10 -21.60 40.26
CA LYS A 351 1.75 -23.02 40.48
C LYS A 351 2.86 -23.99 40.12
N PHE A 352 3.77 -23.58 39.23
CA PHE A 352 4.93 -24.37 38.81
C PHE A 352 6.20 -23.55 38.98
N SER A 353 7.24 -24.18 39.52
CA SER A 353 8.59 -23.61 39.55
C SER A 353 9.34 -23.95 38.26
N PRO A 354 10.43 -23.24 37.93
CA PRO A 354 11.30 -23.60 36.80
C PRO A 354 11.85 -25.04 36.84
N GLY A 355 11.93 -25.65 38.03
CA GLY A 355 12.35 -27.04 38.23
C GLY A 355 11.21 -28.06 38.37
N SER A 356 9.95 -27.64 38.18
CA SER A 356 8.81 -28.55 38.29
C SER A 356 8.84 -29.63 37.23
N MET A 357 8.51 -30.85 37.65
CA MET A 357 8.44 -32.05 36.81
C MET A 357 6.98 -32.54 36.76
N ILE A 358 6.53 -32.98 35.59
CA ILE A 358 5.15 -33.48 35.39
C ILE A 358 5.22 -34.86 34.74
N GLY A 359 4.45 -35.81 35.27
CA GLY A 359 4.27 -37.13 34.66
C GLY A 359 3.45 -37.05 33.37
N THR A 360 3.97 -37.64 32.30
CA THR A 360 3.35 -37.71 30.96
C THR A 360 2.86 -39.11 30.67
N SER A 361 1.87 -39.22 29.79
CA SER A 361 1.24 -40.49 29.37
C SER A 361 1.03 -40.48 27.86
N ALA A 362 0.70 -41.62 27.25
CA ALA A 362 0.38 -41.67 25.82
C ALA A 362 -0.91 -40.91 25.46
N SER A 363 -1.78 -40.70 26.45
CA SER A 363 -2.98 -39.87 26.35
C SER A 363 -3.46 -39.45 27.73
N ILE A 364 -4.41 -38.51 27.78
CA ILE A 364 -5.25 -38.24 28.94
C ILE A 364 -6.72 -38.35 28.53
N THR A 365 -7.59 -38.79 29.45
CA THR A 365 -9.04 -38.85 29.20
C THR A 365 -9.74 -37.93 30.18
N VAL A 366 -10.52 -36.99 29.64
CA VAL A 366 -11.23 -35.96 30.42
C VAL A 366 -12.65 -35.84 29.86
N GLY A 367 -13.67 -35.99 30.71
CA GLY A 367 -15.07 -35.87 30.29
C GLY A 367 -15.49 -36.84 29.18
N GLY A 368 -14.88 -38.03 29.12
CA GLY A 368 -15.13 -39.03 28.07
C GLY A 368 -14.38 -38.80 26.75
N ILE A 369 -13.63 -37.71 26.62
CA ILE A 369 -12.81 -37.39 25.43
C ILE A 369 -11.35 -37.76 25.73
N THR A 370 -10.70 -38.44 24.78
CA THR A 370 -9.28 -38.81 24.89
C THR A 370 -8.42 -37.87 24.07
N PHE A 371 -7.46 -37.21 24.73
CA PHE A 371 -6.48 -36.33 24.12
C PHE A 371 -5.13 -37.05 24.05
N HIS A 372 -4.65 -37.26 22.83
CA HIS A 372 -3.44 -38.05 22.59
C HIS A 372 -2.17 -37.21 22.68
N GLU A 373 -1.10 -37.87 23.12
CA GLU A 373 0.27 -37.43 22.86
C GLU A 373 0.59 -37.62 21.37
N HIS A 374 1.45 -36.77 20.80
CA HIS A 374 1.87 -36.95 19.40
C HIS A 374 2.84 -38.13 19.22
N SER A 375 3.33 -38.65 20.35
CA SER A 375 4.22 -39.80 20.47
C SER A 375 3.75 -40.72 21.62
N GLY A 376 4.65 -41.54 22.16
CA GLY A 376 4.40 -42.31 23.38
C GLY A 376 4.46 -41.47 24.66
N SER A 377 4.62 -42.13 25.82
CA SER A 377 4.91 -41.43 27.07
C SER A 377 6.39 -41.04 27.16
N TYR A 378 6.68 -39.90 27.78
CA TYR A 378 8.04 -39.45 28.09
C TYR A 378 8.41 -39.66 29.56
N GLY A 379 7.57 -40.34 30.35
CA GLY A 379 7.76 -40.48 31.79
C GLY A 379 7.58 -39.15 32.53
N VAL A 380 8.37 -38.91 33.56
CA VAL A 380 8.35 -37.67 34.35
C VAL A 380 9.41 -36.72 33.82
N ILE A 381 8.99 -35.60 33.23
CA ILE A 381 9.88 -34.64 32.56
C ILE A 381 9.64 -33.22 33.06
N GLY A 382 10.64 -32.35 32.90
CA GLY A 382 10.56 -30.92 33.19
C GLY A 382 10.27 -30.07 31.95
N PHE A 383 10.17 -28.75 32.13
CA PHE A 383 9.89 -27.80 31.04
C PHE A 383 10.86 -27.90 29.86
N ARG A 384 12.16 -28.13 30.14
CA ARG A 384 13.19 -28.24 29.11
C ARG A 384 12.90 -29.37 28.12
N ASP A 385 12.67 -30.57 28.63
CA ASP A 385 12.38 -31.75 27.81
C ASP A 385 10.97 -31.72 27.22
N ALA A 386 10.00 -31.18 27.97
CA ALA A 386 8.64 -30.99 27.47
C ALA A 386 8.60 -30.08 26.23
N LEU A 387 9.40 -29.01 26.22
CA LEU A 387 9.59 -28.17 25.04
C LEU A 387 10.37 -28.92 23.96
N ALA A 388 11.50 -29.57 24.30
CA ALA A 388 12.38 -30.26 23.36
C ALA A 388 11.66 -31.34 22.54
N PHE A 389 10.92 -32.23 23.21
CA PHE A 389 10.14 -33.30 22.58
C PHE A 389 8.70 -32.89 22.28
N SER A 390 8.32 -31.64 22.59
CA SER A 390 7.01 -31.09 22.29
C SER A 390 5.85 -31.89 22.92
N SER A 391 6.00 -32.41 24.14
CA SER A 391 4.99 -33.28 24.79
C SER A 391 3.66 -32.56 24.98
N ASN A 392 2.60 -33.02 24.32
CA ASN A 392 1.24 -32.54 24.50
C ASN A 392 0.72 -32.79 25.93
N THR A 393 0.93 -33.98 26.48
CA THR A 393 0.33 -34.35 27.78
C THR A 393 0.93 -33.60 28.96
N PHE A 394 2.19 -33.19 28.87
CA PHE A 394 2.78 -32.21 29.80
C PHE A 394 1.98 -30.90 29.79
N PHE A 395 1.74 -30.34 28.61
CA PHE A 395 1.05 -29.06 28.46
C PHE A 395 -0.46 -29.15 28.73
N TYR A 396 -1.09 -30.29 28.47
CA TYR A 396 -2.48 -30.52 28.87
C TYR A 396 -2.64 -30.46 30.39
N ARG A 397 -1.78 -31.18 31.14
CA ARG A 397 -1.80 -31.16 32.61
C ARG A 397 -1.49 -29.78 33.16
N LEU A 398 -0.51 -29.09 32.57
CA LEU A 398 -0.20 -27.71 32.91
C LEU A 398 -1.41 -26.80 32.66
N GLY A 399 -2.04 -26.89 31.49
CA GLY A 399 -3.18 -26.07 31.11
C GLY A 399 -4.36 -26.25 32.05
N MET A 400 -4.71 -27.50 32.36
CA MET A 400 -5.77 -27.81 33.34
C MET A 400 -5.48 -27.23 34.72
N ALA A 401 -4.23 -27.22 35.16
CA ALA A 401 -3.84 -26.66 36.45
C ALA A 401 -3.85 -25.13 36.46
N VAL A 402 -3.45 -24.49 35.36
CA VAL A 402 -3.28 -23.03 35.26
C VAL A 402 -4.59 -22.32 34.94
N GLY A 403 -5.38 -22.84 34.01
CA GLY A 403 -6.64 -22.24 33.54
C GLY A 403 -6.46 -21.30 32.34
N ALA A 404 -7.57 -21.03 31.64
CA ALA A 404 -7.59 -20.27 30.39
C ALA A 404 -7.21 -18.79 30.56
N GLU A 405 -7.69 -18.14 31.62
CA GLU A 405 -7.44 -16.72 31.87
C GLU A 405 -5.95 -16.41 32.05
N GLU A 406 -5.24 -17.24 32.81
CA GLU A 406 -3.81 -17.05 33.04
C GLU A 406 -3.01 -17.34 31.76
N ILE A 407 -3.43 -18.33 30.94
CA ILE A 407 -2.84 -18.54 29.61
C ILE A 407 -3.05 -17.31 28.72
N ALA A 408 -4.27 -16.76 28.66
CA ALA A 408 -4.60 -15.58 27.85
C ALA A 408 -3.81 -14.34 28.29
N LYS A 409 -3.71 -14.11 29.61
CA LYS A 409 -2.90 -13.05 30.20
C LYS A 409 -1.43 -13.13 29.77
N TRP A 410 -0.83 -14.31 29.84
CA TRP A 410 0.57 -14.49 29.43
C TRP A 410 0.76 -14.42 27.91
N ALA A 411 -0.21 -14.87 27.12
CA ALA A 411 -0.20 -14.68 25.67
C ALA A 411 -0.15 -13.19 25.32
N GLY A 412 -0.99 -12.39 25.98
CA GLY A 412 -0.97 -10.93 25.87
C GLY A 412 0.37 -10.32 26.27
N ARG A 413 0.96 -10.75 27.39
CA ARG A 413 2.31 -10.30 27.84
C ARG A 413 3.43 -10.67 26.89
N PHE A 414 3.29 -11.76 26.12
CA PHE A 414 4.24 -12.18 25.08
C PHE A 414 3.92 -11.58 23.69
N GLY A 415 2.84 -10.80 23.57
CA GLY A 415 2.54 -9.97 22.40
C GLY A 415 1.41 -10.48 21.49
N ILE A 416 0.83 -11.65 21.77
CA ILE A 416 -0.31 -12.17 21.00
C ILE A 416 -1.57 -11.38 21.37
N GLY A 417 -2.24 -10.81 20.37
CA GLY A 417 -3.44 -9.98 20.53
C GLY A 417 -3.18 -8.55 21.00
N ASN A 418 -1.92 -8.20 21.33
CA ASN A 418 -1.52 -6.91 21.91
C ASN A 418 -0.39 -6.22 21.14
N THR A 419 -0.05 -6.68 19.94
CA THR A 419 0.97 -6.05 19.11
C THR A 419 0.40 -4.81 18.43
N ASP A 420 1.07 -3.66 18.61
CA ASP A 420 0.64 -2.38 18.02
C ASP A 420 0.99 -2.31 16.53
N LEU A 421 0.01 -2.64 15.68
CA LEU A 421 0.18 -2.64 14.23
C LEU A 421 0.36 -1.22 13.64
N LYS A 422 -0.02 -0.15 14.37
CA LYS A 422 0.12 1.23 13.88
C LYS A 422 1.59 1.61 13.67
N LEU A 423 2.51 1.01 14.44
CA LEU A 423 3.96 1.25 14.32
C LEU A 423 4.55 0.73 13.00
N LEU A 424 3.83 -0.11 12.27
CA LEU A 424 4.27 -0.65 10.98
C LEU A 424 3.93 0.30 9.81
N LYS A 425 2.92 1.16 9.96
CA LYS A 425 2.36 1.99 8.87
C LYS A 425 1.99 1.19 7.61
N LEU A 426 1.40 0.01 7.78
CA LEU A 426 0.97 -0.85 6.68
C LEU A 426 -0.56 -0.82 6.42
N GLY A 427 -1.31 -0.02 7.20
CA GLY A 427 -2.77 -0.02 7.18
C GLY A 427 -3.37 -1.03 8.16
N GLU A 428 -4.57 -1.52 7.85
CA GLU A 428 -5.29 -2.50 8.67
C GLU A 428 -4.67 -3.90 8.56
N GLY A 429 -4.74 -4.65 9.66
CA GLY A 429 -4.30 -6.03 9.76
C GLY A 429 -5.01 -6.72 10.93
N SER A 430 -5.04 -8.05 10.94
CA SER A 430 -5.62 -8.78 12.06
C SER A 430 -4.59 -8.94 13.19
N THR A 431 -5.04 -8.92 14.43
CA THR A 431 -4.25 -9.35 15.58
C THR A 431 -4.57 -10.80 15.92
N GLY A 432 -3.69 -11.45 16.68
CA GLY A 432 -3.99 -12.75 17.27
C GLY A 432 -5.18 -12.67 18.23
N PHE A 433 -5.74 -13.83 18.55
CA PHE A 433 -6.88 -13.97 19.44
C PHE A 433 -6.64 -15.16 20.37
N VAL A 434 -6.79 -14.94 21.67
CA VAL A 434 -6.62 -16.00 22.67
C VAL A 434 -7.87 -15.98 23.55
N PRO A 435 -8.76 -16.97 23.40
CA PRO A 435 -10.09 -16.91 23.99
C PRO A 435 -10.03 -17.01 25.52
N THR A 436 -10.94 -16.30 26.17
CA THR A 436 -11.27 -16.46 27.60
C THR A 436 -12.67 -17.06 27.73
N PRO A 437 -13.07 -17.56 28.92
CA PRO A 437 -14.44 -18.02 29.16
C PRO A 437 -15.50 -16.99 28.72
N ASP A 438 -15.35 -15.73 29.15
CA ASP A 438 -16.26 -14.63 28.79
C ASP A 438 -16.34 -14.43 27.27
N ASN A 439 -15.19 -14.43 26.58
CA ASN A 439 -15.19 -14.25 25.13
C ASN A 439 -15.84 -15.43 24.40
N LYS A 440 -15.71 -16.65 24.91
CA LYS A 440 -16.33 -17.83 24.28
C LYS A 440 -17.84 -17.76 24.40
N GLU A 441 -18.36 -17.41 25.57
CA GLU A 441 -19.79 -17.26 25.80
C GLU A 441 -20.37 -16.13 24.94
N GLU A 442 -19.67 -15.00 24.82
CA GLU A 442 -20.07 -13.86 23.98
C GLU A 442 -20.09 -14.20 22.47
N ILE A 443 -19.03 -14.85 21.96
CA ILE A 443 -18.86 -15.09 20.51
C ILE A 443 -19.67 -16.31 20.04
N PHE A 444 -19.69 -17.38 20.83
CA PHE A 444 -20.23 -18.67 20.42
C PHE A 444 -21.51 -19.07 21.16
N GLY A 445 -21.91 -18.35 22.22
CA GLY A 445 -23.07 -18.72 23.04
C GLY A 445 -22.90 -20.03 23.81
N GLU A 446 -21.66 -20.47 24.01
CA GLU A 446 -21.33 -21.73 24.67
C GLU A 446 -20.48 -21.49 25.93
N PRO A 447 -20.71 -22.25 27.01
CA PRO A 447 -19.87 -22.15 28.20
C PRO A 447 -18.46 -22.69 27.93
N TRP A 448 -17.52 -22.32 28.81
CA TRP A 448 -16.16 -22.85 28.78
C TRP A 448 -16.09 -24.27 29.35
N TYR A 449 -15.52 -25.20 28.60
CA TYR A 449 -15.28 -26.57 29.04
C TYR A 449 -13.80 -26.81 29.31
N LEU A 450 -13.48 -27.77 30.17
CA LEU A 450 -12.09 -28.13 30.46
C LEU A 450 -11.32 -28.58 29.20
N GLY A 451 -12.01 -29.20 28.23
CA GLY A 451 -11.47 -29.55 26.92
C GLY A 451 -10.95 -28.35 26.12
N ASP A 452 -11.57 -27.17 26.28
CA ASP A 452 -11.13 -25.93 25.64
C ASP A 452 -9.77 -25.51 26.21
N THR A 453 -9.57 -25.60 27.53
CA THR A 453 -8.27 -25.32 28.16
C THR A 453 -7.19 -26.30 27.68
N ILE A 454 -7.54 -27.58 27.51
CA ILE A 454 -6.62 -28.62 27.05
C ILE A 454 -6.12 -28.31 25.64
N THR A 455 -7.02 -28.01 24.69
CA THR A 455 -6.64 -27.66 23.31
C THR A 455 -5.93 -26.31 23.22
N MET A 456 -6.41 -25.30 23.97
CA MET A 456 -5.77 -23.99 24.09
C MET A 456 -4.32 -24.09 24.57
N SER A 457 -4.03 -24.96 25.55
CA SER A 457 -2.68 -25.11 26.13
C SER A 457 -1.61 -25.56 25.13
N ILE A 458 -2.01 -26.10 23.98
CA ILE A 458 -1.11 -26.48 22.88
C ILE A 458 -1.30 -25.61 21.63
N GLY A 459 -2.00 -24.48 21.74
CA GLY A 459 -2.21 -23.53 20.65
C GLY A 459 -3.20 -23.98 19.58
N GLN A 460 -4.16 -24.83 19.95
CA GLN A 460 -5.29 -25.24 19.11
C GLN A 460 -6.62 -24.72 19.69
N GLY A 461 -7.75 -25.08 19.06
CA GLY A 461 -9.06 -24.52 19.38
C GLY A 461 -9.22 -23.15 18.72
N ALA A 462 -9.78 -22.18 19.44
CA ALA A 462 -9.97 -20.82 18.94
C ALA A 462 -8.74 -19.90 19.10
N VAL A 463 -7.58 -20.45 19.45
CA VAL A 463 -6.32 -19.67 19.57
C VAL A 463 -5.80 -19.32 18.17
N LEU A 464 -5.57 -18.03 17.93
CA LEU A 464 -4.96 -17.48 16.72
C LEU A 464 -3.76 -16.60 17.08
N ALA A 465 -2.69 -16.67 16.28
CA ALA A 465 -1.55 -15.76 16.36
C ALA A 465 -1.04 -15.45 14.95
N THR A 466 -0.63 -14.21 14.72
CA THR A 466 0.00 -13.80 13.47
C THR A 466 1.47 -14.21 13.43
N PRO A 467 2.07 -14.43 12.24
CA PRO A 467 3.51 -14.65 12.12
C PRO A 467 4.35 -13.53 12.76
N LEU A 468 3.88 -12.28 12.69
CA LEU A 468 4.53 -11.16 13.38
C LEU A 468 4.53 -11.34 14.90
N GLU A 469 3.37 -11.65 15.49
CA GLU A 469 3.26 -11.88 16.94
C GLU A 469 4.05 -13.11 17.39
N LEU A 470 4.11 -14.17 16.58
CA LEU A 470 4.96 -15.33 16.85
C LEU A 470 6.45 -14.96 16.88
N ALA A 471 6.88 -14.04 16.01
CA ALA A 471 8.24 -13.51 16.04
C ALA A 471 8.47 -12.64 17.30
N VAL A 472 7.49 -11.84 17.71
CA VAL A 472 7.54 -11.06 18.97
C VAL A 472 7.60 -11.99 20.19
N MET A 473 6.81 -13.06 20.21
CA MET A 473 6.77 -14.06 21.27
C MET A 473 8.15 -14.71 21.46
N VAL A 474 8.78 -15.17 20.38
CA VAL A 474 10.10 -15.81 20.48
C VAL A 474 11.22 -14.81 20.75
N ALA A 475 11.12 -13.57 20.24
CA ALA A 475 12.04 -12.48 20.62
C ALA A 475 12.00 -12.25 22.14
N THR A 476 10.80 -12.13 22.71
CA THR A 476 10.55 -11.95 24.16
C THR A 476 11.13 -13.09 24.99
N ALA A 477 10.95 -14.34 24.55
CA ALA A 477 11.51 -15.51 25.23
C ALA A 477 13.05 -15.55 25.19
N SER A 478 13.67 -14.93 24.18
CA SER A 478 15.12 -15.00 23.97
C SER A 478 15.92 -13.86 24.58
N ASN A 479 15.30 -12.69 24.79
CA ASN A 479 15.98 -11.44 25.14
C ASN A 479 15.86 -11.07 26.63
N GLY A 480 15.57 -12.04 27.49
CA GLY A 480 15.42 -11.82 28.94
C GLY A 480 14.02 -11.36 29.35
N GLY A 481 12.99 -11.57 28.52
CA GLY A 481 11.60 -11.28 28.90
C GLY A 481 11.17 -9.85 28.61
N ASN A 482 11.79 -9.20 27.63
CA ASN A 482 11.41 -7.85 27.20
C ASN A 482 10.61 -7.93 25.90
N ARG A 483 9.31 -7.65 25.94
CA ARG A 483 8.47 -7.64 24.75
C ARG A 483 8.84 -6.48 23.84
N VAL A 484 9.42 -6.79 22.69
CA VAL A 484 9.77 -5.80 21.66
C VAL A 484 8.51 -5.28 20.94
N LYS A 485 8.61 -4.07 20.39
CA LYS A 485 7.55 -3.47 19.58
C LYS A 485 7.98 -3.41 18.11
N PRO A 486 7.38 -4.23 17.22
CA PRO A 486 7.80 -4.30 15.84
C PRO A 486 7.55 -2.98 15.11
N HIS A 487 8.56 -2.50 14.38
CA HIS A 487 8.47 -1.27 13.59
C HIS A 487 9.32 -1.38 12.32
N LEU A 488 8.88 -0.69 11.26
CA LEU A 488 9.54 -0.72 9.94
C LEU A 488 10.39 0.51 9.66
N LEU A 489 10.07 1.67 10.24
CA LEU A 489 10.83 2.90 10.01
C LEU A 489 12.06 2.96 10.91
N ALA A 490 13.25 3.13 10.32
CA ALA A 490 14.50 3.17 11.06
C ALA A 490 14.58 4.36 12.04
N GLU A 491 13.90 5.47 11.73
CA GLU A 491 13.82 6.63 12.63
C GLU A 491 13.05 6.36 13.93
N MET A 492 12.23 5.29 13.97
CA MET A 492 11.50 4.90 15.17
C MET A 492 12.34 4.02 16.10
N THR A 493 13.52 3.55 15.69
CA THR A 493 14.33 2.63 16.50
C THR A 493 14.87 3.34 17.75
N ASN A 494 14.63 2.74 18.92
CA ASN A 494 15.01 3.26 20.25
C ASN A 494 14.30 4.55 20.69
N THR A 495 13.20 4.95 20.04
CA THR A 495 12.35 6.03 20.52
C THR A 495 11.48 5.55 21.70
N PRO A 496 10.93 6.45 22.54
CA PRO A 496 10.05 6.07 23.64
C PRO A 496 8.88 5.15 23.22
N GLU A 497 8.36 5.34 22.02
CA GLU A 497 7.24 4.59 21.46
C GLU A 497 7.62 3.13 21.19
N THR A 498 8.86 2.85 20.78
CA THR A 498 9.35 1.52 20.40
C THR A 498 10.19 0.83 21.47
N LYS A 499 10.37 1.45 22.64
CA LYS A 499 11.09 0.82 23.76
C LYS A 499 10.44 -0.52 24.14
N PRO A 500 11.25 -1.59 24.32
CA PRO A 500 10.76 -2.87 24.82
C PRO A 500 10.10 -2.75 26.20
N VAL A 501 9.09 -3.58 26.44
CA VAL A 501 8.32 -3.60 27.70
C VAL A 501 8.58 -4.90 28.45
N PRO A 502 9.04 -4.89 29.70
CA PRO A 502 9.27 -6.12 30.45
C PRO A 502 7.95 -6.87 30.67
N THR A 503 7.97 -8.20 30.50
CA THR A 503 6.79 -9.05 30.75
C THR A 503 6.51 -9.22 32.23
N GLY A 504 7.50 -8.96 33.09
CA GLY A 504 7.43 -9.21 34.53
C GLY A 504 7.49 -10.70 34.90
N LEU A 505 7.85 -11.59 33.96
CA LEU A 505 8.13 -12.99 34.30
C LEU A 505 9.49 -13.08 35.01
N ASP A 506 9.57 -13.99 35.98
CA ASP A 506 10.82 -14.27 36.68
C ASP A 506 11.96 -14.60 35.69
N PRO A 507 13.16 -14.01 35.84
CA PRO A 507 14.28 -14.26 34.94
C PRO A 507 14.71 -15.73 34.84
N GLN A 508 14.58 -16.52 35.91
CA GLN A 508 14.86 -17.95 35.90
C GLN A 508 13.84 -18.69 35.03
N ALA A 509 12.55 -18.32 35.13
CA ALA A 509 11.51 -18.88 34.26
C ALA A 509 11.74 -18.53 32.78
N ILE A 510 12.13 -17.29 32.46
CA ILE A 510 12.54 -16.91 31.09
C ILE A 510 13.73 -17.75 30.62
N ASN A 511 14.74 -17.93 31.47
CA ASN A 511 15.91 -18.73 31.11
C ASN A 511 15.55 -20.22 30.88
N THR A 512 14.66 -20.80 31.68
CA THR A 512 14.16 -22.16 31.46
C THR A 512 13.44 -22.31 30.12
N ILE A 513 12.61 -21.34 29.73
CA ILE A 513 11.98 -21.33 28.40
C ILE A 513 13.06 -21.25 27.31
N LYS A 514 14.01 -20.32 27.44
CA LYS A 514 15.10 -20.13 26.48
C LYS A 514 15.92 -21.42 26.31
N GLU A 515 16.30 -22.08 27.40
CA GLU A 515 17.05 -23.35 27.37
C GLU A 515 16.24 -24.51 26.81
N GLY A 516 14.93 -24.57 27.10
CA GLY A 516 14.02 -25.51 26.45
C GLY A 516 13.97 -25.33 24.94
N LEU A 517 13.89 -24.09 24.46
CA LEU A 517 13.94 -23.78 23.02
C LEU A 517 15.28 -24.11 22.37
N VAL A 518 16.41 -23.91 23.07
CA VAL A 518 17.72 -24.39 22.60
C VAL A 518 17.73 -25.91 22.51
N SER A 519 17.12 -26.60 23.48
CA SER A 519 17.07 -28.06 23.54
C SER A 519 16.26 -28.68 22.39
N VAL A 520 15.20 -28.00 21.93
CA VAL A 520 14.47 -28.39 20.72
C VAL A 520 15.40 -28.53 19.51
N VAL A 521 16.32 -27.59 19.33
CA VAL A 521 17.28 -27.59 18.22
C VAL A 521 18.48 -28.49 18.51
N GLN A 522 18.88 -28.63 19.77
CA GLN A 522 20.05 -29.41 20.15
C GLN A 522 19.81 -30.92 20.01
N TYR A 523 18.67 -31.43 20.49
CA TYR A 523 18.35 -32.87 20.51
C TYR A 523 16.87 -33.20 20.33
N GLY A 524 16.00 -32.19 20.17
CA GLY A 524 14.55 -32.36 20.09
C GLY A 524 13.98 -32.33 18.67
N THR A 525 12.72 -31.91 18.54
CA THR A 525 11.98 -31.92 17.27
C THR A 525 12.56 -30.98 16.19
N GLY A 526 13.46 -30.07 16.56
CA GLY A 526 14.12 -29.12 15.67
C GLY A 526 15.56 -29.48 15.30
N GLN A 527 16.03 -30.70 15.61
CA GLN A 527 17.42 -31.11 15.45
C GLN A 527 18.00 -30.89 14.04
N GLY A 528 17.17 -30.95 12.98
CA GLY A 528 17.60 -30.67 11.60
C GLY A 528 18.13 -29.25 11.35
N MET A 529 17.91 -28.32 12.30
CA MET A 529 18.50 -26.98 12.30
C MET A 529 19.96 -26.97 12.76
N ASN A 530 20.41 -28.01 13.48
CA ASN A 530 21.74 -28.12 14.09
C ASN A 530 22.67 -29.03 13.27
N ASP A 531 22.92 -28.68 12.02
CA ASP A 531 23.80 -29.43 11.10
C ASP A 531 25.21 -28.81 10.94
N GLY A 532 25.53 -27.80 11.76
CA GLY A 532 26.79 -27.07 11.70
C GLY A 532 26.86 -25.94 10.65
N THR A 533 25.83 -25.74 9.83
CA THR A 533 25.81 -24.65 8.83
C THR A 533 25.49 -23.28 9.43
N ILE A 534 24.91 -23.26 10.63
CA ILE A 534 24.61 -22.06 11.43
C ILE A 534 25.08 -22.27 12.88
N PRO A 535 25.39 -21.18 13.62
CA PRO A 535 25.57 -21.27 15.07
C PRO A 535 24.35 -21.90 15.73
N LEU A 536 24.55 -22.56 16.89
CA LEU A 536 23.44 -23.12 17.65
C LEU A 536 22.37 -22.05 17.91
N THR A 537 21.14 -22.37 17.54
CA THR A 537 19.94 -21.54 17.71
C THR A 537 19.00 -22.18 18.74
N GLY A 538 17.96 -21.45 19.13
CA GLY A 538 16.79 -22.02 19.79
C GLY A 538 15.57 -21.91 18.91
N GLY A 539 14.59 -22.78 19.10
CA GLY A 539 13.34 -22.71 18.36
C GLY A 539 12.29 -23.70 18.79
N LYS A 540 11.16 -23.69 18.08
CA LYS A 540 10.03 -24.58 18.31
C LYS A 540 9.33 -24.86 16.99
N THR A 541 9.20 -26.14 16.65
CA THR A 541 8.33 -26.59 15.56
C THR A 541 6.87 -26.53 16.00
N GLY A 542 5.98 -26.21 15.05
CA GLY A 542 4.54 -26.27 15.21
C GLY A 542 3.89 -26.94 14.01
N THR A 543 2.83 -27.67 14.30
CA THR A 543 1.92 -28.23 13.32
C THR A 543 0.53 -27.88 13.83
N SER A 544 -0.31 -27.26 13.00
CA SER A 544 -1.69 -26.96 13.35
C SER A 544 -2.64 -27.69 12.43
N GLU A 545 -3.51 -28.50 13.00
CA GLU A 545 -4.44 -29.34 12.25
C GLU A 545 -5.52 -28.47 11.59
N VAL A 546 -5.83 -28.81 10.34
CA VAL A 546 -6.91 -28.20 9.58
C VAL A 546 -7.81 -29.33 9.13
N LEU A 547 -9.10 -29.24 9.43
CA LEU A 547 -10.06 -30.27 9.06
C LEU A 547 -10.02 -30.48 7.54
N TRP A 548 -9.87 -31.75 7.13
CA TRP A 548 -9.89 -32.18 5.73
C TRP A 548 -8.77 -31.62 4.83
N GLN A 549 -7.74 -31.01 5.41
CA GLN A 549 -6.59 -30.48 4.66
C GLN A 549 -5.28 -30.87 5.34
N GLN A 550 -4.16 -30.66 4.64
CA GLN A 550 -2.86 -30.73 5.32
C GLN A 550 -2.78 -29.64 6.39
N SER A 551 -2.16 -29.98 7.51
CA SER A 551 -1.85 -29.07 8.61
C SER A 551 -1.03 -27.87 8.12
N HIS A 552 -1.14 -26.74 8.80
CA HIS A 552 -0.17 -25.67 8.60
C HIS A 552 1.15 -26.05 9.26
N SER A 553 2.25 -25.70 8.59
CA SER A 553 3.62 -25.93 9.06
C SER A 553 4.15 -24.64 9.68
N LEU A 554 4.55 -24.69 10.95
CA LEU A 554 5.06 -23.54 11.68
C LEU A 554 6.46 -23.81 12.23
N PHE A 555 7.29 -22.77 12.27
CA PHE A 555 8.54 -22.77 13.02
C PHE A 555 8.80 -21.38 13.58
N VAL A 556 9.12 -21.30 14.86
CA VAL A 556 9.65 -20.08 15.49
C VAL A 556 11.05 -20.34 16.01
N GLY A 557 11.94 -19.36 15.96
CA GLY A 557 13.30 -19.53 16.47
C GLY A 557 14.02 -18.22 16.72
N PHE A 558 15.13 -18.31 17.43
CA PHE A 558 16.04 -17.20 17.67
C PHE A 558 17.49 -17.65 17.58
N GLY A 559 18.39 -16.72 17.30
CA GLY A 559 19.81 -17.04 17.27
C GLY A 559 20.72 -15.81 17.40
N PRO A 560 22.00 -16.04 17.75
CA PRO A 560 22.56 -17.29 18.30
C PRO A 560 22.03 -17.60 19.71
N ALA A 561 22.11 -18.85 20.17
CA ALA A 561 21.57 -19.30 21.46
C ALA A 561 22.14 -18.51 22.67
N LYS A 562 23.45 -18.25 22.67
CA LYS A 562 24.13 -17.59 23.79
C LYS A 562 23.75 -16.12 23.94
N ASN A 563 23.91 -15.33 22.87
CA ASN A 563 23.55 -13.91 22.81
C ASN A 563 22.59 -13.69 21.63
N PRO A 564 21.27 -13.84 21.84
CA PRO A 564 20.29 -13.70 20.78
C PRO A 564 20.32 -12.33 20.13
N GLU A 565 20.18 -12.31 18.81
CA GLU A 565 20.21 -11.09 17.97
C GLU A 565 19.01 -11.01 17.03
N ILE A 566 18.57 -12.15 16.50
CA ILE A 566 17.46 -12.25 15.56
C ILE A 566 16.46 -13.30 16.02
N ALA A 567 15.17 -12.98 15.88
CA ALA A 567 14.03 -13.88 16.05
C ALA A 567 13.34 -14.06 14.70
N ILE A 568 12.87 -15.27 14.39
CA ILE A 568 12.24 -15.64 13.13
C ILE A 568 10.96 -16.42 13.43
N ALA A 569 9.89 -16.13 12.70
CA ALA A 569 8.69 -16.94 12.65
C ALA A 569 8.32 -17.24 11.19
N VAL A 570 8.00 -18.49 10.89
CA VAL A 570 7.58 -18.94 9.56
C VAL A 570 6.29 -19.74 9.69
N VAL A 571 5.34 -19.45 8.82
CA VAL A 571 4.09 -20.19 8.66
C VAL A 571 3.93 -20.55 7.18
N ILE A 572 3.64 -21.81 6.89
CA ILE A 572 3.30 -22.29 5.55
C ILE A 572 1.94 -22.96 5.63
N GLU A 573 0.97 -22.37 4.95
CA GLU A 573 -0.38 -22.89 4.87
C GLU A 573 -0.36 -24.24 4.17
N ASN A 574 -1.02 -25.21 4.79
CA ASN A 574 -1.13 -26.58 4.30
C ASN A 574 0.24 -27.21 3.96
N GLY A 575 1.31 -26.80 4.67
CA GLY A 575 2.67 -27.28 4.46
C GLY A 575 2.99 -28.59 5.20
N GLY A 576 2.03 -29.19 5.91
CA GLY A 576 2.24 -30.38 6.73
C GLY A 576 3.04 -30.07 8.00
N TYR A 577 4.10 -30.84 8.25
CA TYR A 577 4.87 -30.76 9.50
C TYR A 577 5.80 -29.53 9.56
N GLY A 578 5.88 -28.89 10.72
CA GLY A 578 6.76 -27.72 10.99
C GLY A 578 8.23 -27.91 10.62
N SER A 579 8.78 -29.09 10.92
CA SER A 579 10.18 -29.45 10.64
C SER A 579 10.49 -29.65 9.15
N VAL A 580 9.46 -29.92 8.33
CA VAL A 580 9.63 -30.28 6.91
C VAL A 580 9.54 -29.06 6.01
N ALA A 581 8.60 -28.15 6.26
CA ALA A 581 8.36 -27.02 5.36
C ALA A 581 8.81 -25.68 5.94
N ALA A 582 8.44 -25.33 7.18
CA ALA A 582 8.74 -24.04 7.78
C ALA A 582 10.18 -23.92 8.31
N ALA A 583 10.71 -24.95 8.97
CA ALA A 583 12.07 -24.92 9.53
C ALA A 583 13.17 -24.70 8.46
N PRO A 584 13.13 -25.33 7.27
CA PRO A 584 14.11 -25.04 6.21
C PRO A 584 14.12 -23.58 5.74
N VAL A 585 12.96 -22.91 5.69
CA VAL A 585 12.87 -21.48 5.35
C VAL A 585 13.56 -20.65 6.43
N ALA A 586 13.27 -20.93 7.70
CA ALA A 586 13.95 -20.26 8.82
C ALA A 586 15.46 -20.50 8.80
N LYS A 587 15.91 -21.71 8.44
CA LYS A 587 17.34 -22.06 8.31
C LYS A 587 18.04 -21.22 7.25
N GLN A 588 17.43 -21.08 6.07
CA GLN A 588 17.95 -20.24 4.99
C GLN A 588 18.07 -18.76 5.42
N MET A 589 17.10 -18.27 6.19
CA MET A 589 17.15 -16.91 6.75
C MET A 589 18.28 -16.77 7.77
N PHE A 590 18.46 -17.72 8.70
CA PHE A 590 19.58 -17.72 9.65
C PHE A 590 20.94 -17.79 8.94
N GLN A 591 21.09 -18.66 7.93
CA GLN A 591 22.32 -18.76 7.12
C GLN A 591 22.66 -17.42 6.45
N THR A 592 21.67 -16.76 5.88
CA THR A 592 21.83 -15.43 5.25
C THR A 592 22.23 -14.37 6.28
N TYR A 593 21.62 -14.39 7.47
CA TYR A 593 21.95 -13.44 8.53
C TYR A 593 23.38 -13.63 9.07
N PHE A 594 23.78 -14.87 9.36
CA PHE A 594 25.08 -15.15 9.98
C PHE A 594 26.26 -15.09 8.99
N SER A 595 26.08 -15.52 7.74
CA SER A 595 27.14 -15.44 6.71
C SER A 595 27.62 -14.01 6.49
N ARG A 596 26.69 -13.05 6.39
CA ARG A 596 27.02 -11.63 6.16
C ARG A 596 27.66 -10.95 7.37
N LYS A 597 27.37 -11.42 8.58
CA LYS A 597 28.04 -10.91 9.78
C LYS A 597 29.52 -11.30 9.81
N ASN A 598 29.85 -12.50 9.34
CA ASN A 598 31.23 -12.95 9.23
C ASN A 598 32.02 -12.22 8.13
N GLN A 599 31.34 -11.62 7.14
CA GLN A 599 31.99 -10.80 6.09
C GLN A 599 32.22 -9.34 6.51
N LYS A 600 31.50 -8.85 7.53
CA LYS A 600 31.65 -7.47 8.07
C LYS A 600 32.64 -7.38 9.24
N LYS A 601 33.13 -8.52 9.74
CA LYS A 601 34.23 -8.62 10.68
C LYS A 601 35.51 -8.90 9.91
#